data_AF-A0A2V9YVQ0-F1
#
_entry.id   AF-A0A2V9YVQ0-F1
#
_cell.length_a   1.000
_cell.length_b   1.000
_cell.length_c   1.000
_cell.angle_alpha   90.00
_cell.angle_beta   90.00
_cell.angle_gamma   90.00
#
_symmetry.space_group_name_H-M   'P 1'
#
loop_
_entity.id
_entity.type
_entity.pdbx_description
1 polymer ?
#
loop_
_entity_poly.entity_id
_entity_poly.type
_entity_poly.pdbx_seq_one_letter_code
_entity_poly.pdbx_strand_id
1 'polypeptide(L)'
;MAEHNSRVNEPPFNFKLRTGGVTPDAFPNSMQIAKALVAAAKYRVALKFTAGLHHPIRMFRDEVNTKMHGFLNVLGAGVLAIEHDWDGRQTSVMLEDENADSFHFDDTIFGWRDWKISSDKIEKHRQFITSFGSCSFDEPRQDLRELKLL
;
A
#
# COMPACT_ATOMS: atom_id res chain seq x y z
N MET A 1 28.65 -11.94 29.37
CA MET A 1 28.20 -10.77 28.59
C MET A 1 28.11 -11.18 27.11
N ALA A 2 26.99 -11.75 26.68
CA ALA A 2 26.76 -12.13 25.29
C ALA A 2 25.24 -12.25 25.05
N GLU A 3 24.53 -11.12 25.09
CA GLU A 3 23.07 -11.06 24.82
C GLU A 3 22.71 -10.05 23.72
N HIS A 4 23.66 -9.64 22.87
CA HIS A 4 23.42 -8.57 21.89
C HIS A 4 23.19 -9.00 20.42
N ASN A 5 23.26 -10.29 20.09
CA ASN A 5 23.14 -10.75 18.69
C ASN A 5 21.94 -11.65 18.39
N SER A 6 20.99 -11.80 19.32
CA SER A 6 19.81 -12.65 19.12
C SER A 6 18.68 -11.94 18.35
N ARG A 7 18.96 -11.37 17.18
CA ARG A 7 17.94 -11.07 16.15
C ARG A 7 17.97 -12.12 15.04
N VAL A 8 18.03 -13.40 15.42
CA VAL A 8 18.17 -14.55 14.52
C VAL A 8 16.98 -14.72 13.55
N ASN A 9 15.91 -13.91 13.68
CA ASN A 9 14.67 -14.05 12.92
C ASN A 9 14.19 -12.78 12.20
N GLU A 10 14.96 -11.67 12.19
CA GLU A 10 14.62 -10.53 11.33
C GLU A 10 15.24 -10.71 9.94
N PRO A 11 14.51 -10.45 8.84
CA PRO A 11 15.10 -10.45 7.51
C PRO A 11 16.29 -9.47 7.48
N PRO A 12 17.44 -9.84 6.87
CA PRO A 12 18.65 -9.03 6.92
C PRO A 12 18.55 -7.70 6.14
N PHE A 13 17.44 -7.46 5.44
CA PHE A 13 17.18 -6.27 4.65
C PHE A 13 15.67 -6.02 4.53
N ASN A 14 15.31 -4.76 4.25
CA ASN A 14 13.95 -4.33 3.92
C ASN A 14 13.93 -3.71 2.53
N PHE A 15 12.75 -3.67 1.91
CA PHE A 15 12.59 -3.14 0.55
C PHE A 15 11.98 -1.74 0.54
N LYS A 16 12.46 -0.93 -0.40
CA LYS A 16 11.86 0.35 -0.75
C LYS A 16 11.40 0.26 -2.20
N LEU A 17 10.08 0.27 -2.42
CA LEU A 17 9.49 0.22 -3.74
C LEU A 17 9.19 1.64 -4.23
N ARG A 18 9.65 1.97 -5.44
CA ARG A 18 9.23 3.19 -6.14
C ARG A 18 7.90 2.91 -6.86
N THR A 19 6.92 3.79 -6.71
CA THR A 19 5.56 3.64 -7.25
C THR A 19 5.21 4.69 -8.30
N GLY A 20 6.13 5.59 -8.63
CA GLY A 20 5.93 6.61 -9.65
C GLY A 20 7.12 7.54 -9.88
N GLY A 21 6.89 8.55 -10.71
CA GLY A 21 7.85 9.59 -11.07
C GLY A 21 7.18 10.70 -11.89
N VAL A 22 7.97 11.39 -12.72
CA VAL A 22 7.51 12.52 -13.54
C VAL A 22 7.21 12.13 -14.99
N THR A 23 7.46 10.87 -15.36
CA THR A 23 7.18 10.32 -16.69
C THR A 23 6.30 9.08 -16.57
N PRO A 24 5.49 8.76 -17.60
CA PRO A 24 4.62 7.58 -17.58
C PRO A 24 5.32 6.26 -17.24
N ASP A 25 6.53 6.06 -17.77
CA ASP A 25 7.33 4.85 -17.60
C ASP A 25 7.93 4.68 -16.20
N ALA A 26 7.94 5.74 -15.38
CA ALA A 26 8.37 5.67 -13.99
C ALA A 26 7.32 5.05 -13.05
N PHE A 27 6.10 4.81 -13.53
CA PHE A 27 5.03 4.16 -12.78
C PHE A 27 5.01 2.66 -13.08
N PRO A 28 5.37 1.78 -12.12
CA PRO A 28 5.22 0.35 -12.32
C PRO A 28 3.74 0.00 -12.49
N ASN A 29 3.43 -0.99 -13.32
CA ASN A 29 2.06 -1.47 -13.44
C ASN A 29 1.61 -2.18 -12.15
N SER A 30 0.29 -2.32 -11.99
CA SER A 30 -0.31 -2.89 -10.78
C SER A 30 0.15 -4.32 -10.50
N MET A 31 0.42 -5.12 -11.54
CA MET A 31 0.93 -6.49 -11.37
C MET A 31 2.38 -6.50 -10.83
N GLN A 32 3.22 -5.53 -11.19
CA GLN A 32 4.56 -5.40 -10.63
C GLN A 32 4.50 -5.07 -9.12
N ILE A 33 3.63 -4.14 -8.72
CA ILE A 33 3.42 -3.83 -7.30
C ILE A 33 2.82 -5.03 -6.57
N ALA A 34 1.81 -5.69 -7.14
CA ALA A 34 1.17 -6.86 -6.55
C ALA A 34 2.16 -7.98 -6.26
N LYS A 35 3.05 -8.30 -7.22
CA LYS A 35 4.11 -9.30 -7.02
C LYS A 35 5.05 -8.91 -5.88
N ALA A 36 5.39 -7.63 -5.75
CA ALA A 36 6.23 -7.15 -4.65
C ALA A 36 5.51 -7.29 -3.29
N LEU A 37 4.24 -6.90 -3.20
CA LEU A 37 3.42 -7.04 -2.00
C LEU A 37 3.29 -8.50 -1.55
N VAL A 38 2.92 -9.40 -2.47
CA VAL A 38 2.76 -10.83 -2.19
C VAL A 38 4.10 -11.47 -1.80
N ALA A 39 5.20 -11.11 -2.47
CA ALA A 39 6.52 -11.61 -2.09
C ALA A 39 6.92 -11.12 -0.69
N ALA A 40 6.71 -9.85 -0.37
CA ALA A 40 7.01 -9.30 0.94
C ALA A 40 6.17 -9.97 2.04
N ALA A 41 4.89 -10.21 1.81
CA ALA A 41 4.02 -10.97 2.70
C ALA A 41 4.56 -12.39 2.95
N LYS A 42 4.86 -13.11 1.88
CA LYS A 42 5.37 -14.50 1.93
C LYS A 42 6.70 -14.62 2.67
N TYR A 43 7.63 -13.71 2.40
CA TYR A 43 8.98 -13.75 2.97
C TYR A 43 9.14 -12.90 4.23
N ARG A 44 8.05 -12.30 4.72
CA ARG A 44 8.03 -11.42 5.90
C ARG A 44 9.06 -10.29 5.84
N VAL A 45 9.25 -9.71 4.67
CA VAL A 45 10.16 -8.58 4.46
C VAL A 45 9.38 -7.28 4.51
N ALA A 46 9.85 -6.29 5.27
CA ALA A 46 9.14 -5.03 5.33
C ALA A 46 9.32 -4.23 4.02
N LEU A 47 8.23 -3.61 3.58
CA LEU A 47 8.15 -2.73 2.44
C LEU A 47 7.80 -1.32 2.89
N LYS A 48 8.46 -0.35 2.27
CA LYS A 48 7.97 1.02 2.19
C LYS A 48 7.84 1.47 0.75
N PHE A 49 6.94 2.40 0.50
CA PHE A 49 6.64 2.91 -0.83
C PHE A 49 7.12 4.35 -0.97
N THR A 50 7.54 4.73 -2.17
CA THR A 50 8.08 6.07 -2.43
C THR A 50 7.70 6.56 -3.82
N ALA A 51 7.50 7.87 -3.94
CA ALA A 51 7.16 8.58 -5.17
C ALA A 51 5.81 8.18 -5.81
N GLY A 52 5.04 9.17 -6.26
CA GLY A 52 3.80 8.96 -7.00
C GLY A 52 2.57 8.60 -6.16
N LEU A 53 2.67 8.57 -4.83
CA LEU A 53 1.55 8.28 -3.91
C LEU A 53 1.02 9.58 -3.28
N HIS A 54 0.36 10.38 -4.11
CA HIS A 54 -0.21 11.68 -3.72
C HIS A 54 -1.70 11.58 -3.38
N HIS A 55 -2.41 10.66 -4.06
CA HIS A 55 -3.86 10.54 -3.99
C HIS A 55 -4.25 9.27 -3.22
N PRO A 56 -5.39 9.28 -2.49
CA PRO A 56 -5.86 8.13 -1.74
C PRO A 56 -6.24 6.97 -2.67
N ILE A 57 -6.95 7.28 -3.75
CA ILE A 57 -7.48 6.32 -4.71
C ILE A 57 -6.73 6.45 -6.05
N ARG A 58 -6.56 5.34 -6.77
CA ARG A 58 -5.97 5.31 -8.11
C ARG A 58 -6.75 6.23 -9.05
N MET A 59 -6.04 7.02 -9.86
CA MET A 59 -6.67 7.92 -10.82
C MET A 59 -5.75 8.25 -11.99
N PHE A 60 -6.33 8.74 -13.10
CA PHE A 60 -5.55 9.31 -14.20
C PHE A 60 -5.15 10.74 -13.88
N ARG A 61 -3.93 11.12 -14.28
CA ARG A 61 -3.39 12.47 -14.07
C ARG A 61 -2.72 12.96 -15.35
N ASP A 62 -3.23 14.06 -15.87
CA ASP A 62 -2.75 14.67 -17.11
C ASP A 62 -1.28 15.10 -16.99
N GLU A 63 -0.85 15.53 -15.79
CA GLU A 63 0.49 16.07 -15.54
C GLU A 63 1.60 15.03 -15.77
N VAL A 64 1.29 13.74 -15.58
CA VAL A 64 2.21 12.62 -15.82
C VAL A 64 1.74 11.71 -16.96
N ASN A 65 0.62 12.05 -17.61
CA ASN A 65 0.00 11.30 -18.71
C ASN A 65 -0.13 9.79 -18.45
N THR A 66 -0.50 9.41 -17.22
CA THR A 66 -0.69 8.01 -16.83
C THR A 66 -1.58 7.89 -15.59
N LYS A 67 -1.89 6.64 -15.21
CA LYS A 67 -2.59 6.33 -13.95
C LYS A 67 -1.60 6.36 -12.79
N MET A 68 -1.84 7.23 -11.81
CA MET A 68 -1.15 7.23 -10.52
C MET A 68 -1.80 6.22 -9.57
N HIS A 69 -0.99 5.53 -8.77
CA HIS A 69 -1.48 4.62 -7.74
C HIS A 69 -2.02 5.39 -6.54
N GLY A 70 -3.09 4.89 -5.94
CA GLY A 70 -3.60 5.43 -4.68
C GLY A 70 -2.86 4.87 -3.47
N PHE A 71 -2.58 5.70 -2.46
CA PHE A 71 -1.94 5.19 -1.23
C PHE A 71 -2.87 4.27 -0.41
N LEU A 72 -4.19 4.47 -0.47
CA LEU A 72 -5.16 3.53 0.15
C LEU A 72 -5.22 2.22 -0.65
N ASN A 73 -5.13 2.28 -1.98
CA ASN A 73 -5.00 1.06 -2.80
C ASN A 73 -3.75 0.26 -2.39
N VAL A 74 -2.58 0.90 -2.34
CA VAL A 74 -1.30 0.22 -2.11
C VAL A 74 -1.18 -0.32 -0.69
N LEU A 75 -1.47 0.51 0.33
CA LEU A 75 -1.39 0.08 1.73
C LEU A 75 -2.48 -0.95 2.05
N GLY A 76 -3.70 -0.70 1.58
CA GLY A 76 -4.85 -1.58 1.76
C GLY A 76 -4.64 -2.95 1.11
N ALA A 77 -4.16 -2.99 -0.13
CA ALA A 77 -3.84 -4.24 -0.82
C ALA A 77 -2.71 -4.99 -0.11
N GLY A 78 -1.70 -4.28 0.43
CA GLY A 78 -0.63 -4.90 1.21
C GLY A 78 -1.14 -5.59 2.47
N VAL A 79 -1.96 -4.92 3.29
CA VAL A 79 -2.45 -5.51 4.54
C VAL A 79 -3.49 -6.61 4.30
N LEU A 80 -4.36 -6.47 3.29
CA LEU A 80 -5.33 -7.51 2.95
C LEU A 80 -4.67 -8.72 2.29
N ALA A 81 -3.62 -8.53 1.48
CA ALA A 81 -2.87 -9.65 0.92
C ALA A 81 -2.17 -10.48 2.00
N ILE A 82 -1.64 -9.84 3.06
CA ILE A 82 -1.07 -10.56 4.22
C ILE A 82 -2.17 -11.28 5.00
N GLU A 83 -3.29 -10.61 5.26
CA GLU A 83 -4.38 -11.15 6.08
C GLU A 83 -5.08 -12.35 5.45
N HIS A 84 -5.30 -12.29 4.14
CA HIS A 84 -6.12 -13.25 3.40
C HIS A 84 -5.31 -14.13 2.43
N ASP A 85 -3.99 -14.07 2.49
CA ASP A 85 -3.06 -14.81 1.62
C ASP A 85 -3.39 -14.64 0.12
N TRP A 86 -3.66 -13.40 -0.30
CA TRP A 86 -4.02 -13.12 -1.69
C TRP A 86 -2.88 -13.41 -2.66
N ASP A 87 -3.24 -13.86 -3.86
CA ASP A 87 -2.31 -13.96 -4.97
C ASP A 87 -2.07 -12.59 -5.66
N GLY A 88 -1.14 -12.58 -6.62
CA GLY A 88 -0.80 -11.38 -7.37
C GLY A 88 -1.95 -10.83 -8.22
N ARG A 89 -2.91 -11.67 -8.66
CA ARG A 89 -4.06 -11.23 -9.46
C ARG A 89 -5.09 -10.55 -8.58
N GLN A 90 -5.45 -11.15 -7.45
CA GLN A 90 -6.37 -10.56 -6.48
C GLN A 90 -5.82 -9.21 -5.98
N THR A 91 -4.54 -9.18 -5.64
CA THR A 91 -3.86 -7.95 -5.20
C THR A 91 -3.85 -6.89 -6.31
N SER A 92 -3.62 -7.26 -7.58
CA SER A 92 -3.64 -6.29 -8.68
C SER A 92 -5.02 -5.71 -8.93
N VAL A 93 -6.11 -6.48 -8.73
CA VAL A 93 -7.48 -5.98 -8.90
C VAL A 93 -7.79 -4.86 -7.90
N MET A 94 -7.36 -4.99 -6.64
CA MET A 94 -7.53 -3.89 -5.67
C MET A 94 -6.66 -2.67 -6.00
N LEU A 95 -5.42 -2.91 -6.47
CA LEU A 95 -4.52 -1.83 -6.90
C LEU A 95 -5.06 -1.04 -8.09
N GLU A 96 -5.92 -1.65 -8.91
CA GLU A 96 -6.56 -1.07 -10.09
C GLU A 96 -7.92 -0.41 -9.79
N ASP A 97 -8.42 -0.51 -8.56
CA ASP A 97 -9.72 0.06 -8.20
C ASP A 97 -9.67 1.59 -8.14
N GLU A 98 -10.50 2.24 -8.95
CA GLU A 98 -10.63 3.71 -9.02
C GLU A 98 -11.91 4.20 -8.33
N ASN A 99 -12.75 3.29 -7.83
CA ASN A 99 -13.99 3.64 -7.15
C ASN A 99 -13.77 3.81 -5.64
N ALA A 100 -13.93 5.03 -5.13
CA ALA A 100 -13.83 5.32 -3.72
C ALA A 100 -14.86 4.54 -2.87
N ASP A 101 -16.05 4.28 -3.40
CA ASP A 101 -17.12 3.55 -2.71
C ASP A 101 -16.78 2.06 -2.49
N SER A 102 -15.73 1.54 -3.17
CA SER A 102 -15.22 0.21 -2.90
C SER A 102 -14.52 0.12 -1.54
N PHE A 103 -14.11 1.24 -0.95
CA PHE A 103 -13.32 1.31 0.28
C PHE A 103 -14.20 1.73 1.46
N HIS A 104 -14.12 0.96 2.54
CA HIS A 104 -14.92 1.17 3.74
C HIS A 104 -14.01 1.35 4.95
N PHE A 105 -14.33 2.33 5.78
CA PHE A 105 -13.61 2.64 7.01
C PHE A 105 -14.61 2.78 8.14
N ASP A 106 -14.33 2.11 9.26
CA ASP A 106 -14.94 2.39 10.56
C ASP A 106 -13.84 2.38 11.64
N ASP A 107 -14.22 2.64 12.90
CA ASP A 107 -13.26 2.73 14.02
C ASP A 107 -12.48 1.42 14.26
N THR A 108 -12.99 0.30 13.77
CA THR A 108 -12.51 -1.05 14.07
C THR A 108 -12.05 -1.84 12.85
N ILE A 109 -12.41 -1.44 11.64
CA ILE A 109 -12.23 -2.22 10.41
C ILE A 109 -11.87 -1.30 9.24
N PHE A 110 -10.90 -1.76 8.45
CA PHE A 110 -10.74 -1.35 7.05
C PHE A 110 -11.31 -2.44 6.14
N GLY A 111 -12.02 -2.04 5.09
CA GLY A 111 -12.58 -2.95 4.10
C GLY A 111 -12.38 -2.48 2.67
N TRP A 112 -12.27 -3.45 1.77
CA TRP A 112 -12.37 -3.25 0.33
C TRP A 112 -13.31 -4.30 -0.27
N ARG A 113 -14.45 -3.85 -0.82
CA ARG A 113 -15.57 -4.73 -1.24
C ARG A 113 -15.94 -5.68 -0.09
N ASP A 114 -15.95 -6.99 -0.35
CA ASP A 114 -16.28 -8.02 0.64
C ASP A 114 -15.13 -8.35 1.61
N TRP A 115 -13.93 -7.81 1.37
CA TRP A 115 -12.75 -8.12 2.16
C TRP A 115 -12.58 -7.12 3.30
N LYS A 116 -12.22 -7.63 4.48
CA LYS A 116 -12.15 -6.84 5.72
C LYS A 116 -10.93 -7.22 6.54
N ILE A 117 -10.43 -6.26 7.32
CA ILE A 117 -9.37 -6.46 8.29
C ILE A 117 -9.60 -5.52 9.49
N SER A 118 -9.50 -6.06 10.70
CA SER A 118 -9.66 -5.28 11.93
C SER A 118 -8.43 -4.40 12.23
N SER A 119 -8.62 -3.26 12.88
CA SER A 119 -7.56 -2.32 13.29
C SER A 119 -6.41 -3.01 14.04
N ASP A 120 -6.70 -3.94 14.95
CA ASP A 120 -5.67 -4.71 15.69
C ASP A 120 -4.79 -5.58 14.78
N LYS A 121 -5.35 -6.06 13.66
CA LYS A 121 -4.60 -6.84 12.66
C LYS A 121 -3.88 -5.92 11.69
N ILE A 122 -4.46 -4.77 11.35
CA ILE A 122 -3.75 -3.72 10.59
C ILE A 122 -2.48 -3.33 11.33
N GLU A 123 -2.55 -3.07 12.64
CA GLU A 123 -1.37 -2.71 13.45
C GLU A 123 -0.26 -3.77 13.35
N LYS A 124 -0.63 -5.05 13.43
CA LYS A 124 0.32 -6.16 13.25
C LYS A 124 0.89 -6.21 11.84
N HIS A 125 0.08 -6.03 10.80
CA HIS A 125 0.53 -6.13 9.41
C HIS A 125 1.33 -4.90 8.95
N ARG A 126 1.14 -3.75 9.61
CA ARG A 126 1.94 -2.53 9.36
C ARG A 126 3.43 -2.71 9.67
N GLN A 127 3.82 -3.74 10.43
CA GLN A 127 5.25 -4.06 10.58
C GLN A 127 5.91 -4.47 9.25
N PHE A 128 5.11 -4.99 8.30
CA PHE A 128 5.55 -5.37 6.96
C PHE A 128 5.14 -4.34 5.90
N ILE A 129 3.99 -3.68 6.06
CA ILE A 129 3.52 -2.60 5.18
C ILE A 129 3.67 -1.28 5.92
N THR A 130 4.90 -0.73 5.88
CA THR A 130 5.35 0.21 6.90
C THR A 130 4.92 1.65 6.67
N SER A 131 5.17 2.18 5.48
CA SER A 131 5.02 3.60 5.20
C SER A 131 4.99 3.88 3.70
N PHE A 132 4.48 5.05 3.33
CA PHE A 132 4.63 5.62 2.01
C PHE A 132 5.24 7.03 2.12
N GLY A 133 5.82 7.51 1.02
CA GLY A 133 6.31 8.88 0.89
C GLY A 133 5.56 9.64 -0.20
N SER A 134 5.07 10.82 0.15
CA SER A 134 4.55 11.84 -0.76
C SER A 134 5.48 13.07 -0.75
N CYS A 135 5.59 13.76 -1.88
CA CYS A 135 6.34 15.03 -1.95
C CYS A 135 5.54 16.22 -1.38
N SER A 136 4.24 16.02 -1.14
CA SER A 136 3.34 17.01 -0.55
C SER A 136 2.73 16.44 0.73
N PHE A 137 2.66 17.27 1.77
CA PHE A 137 1.87 16.95 2.97
C PHE A 137 0.40 17.33 2.80
N ASP A 138 0.12 18.37 2.01
CA ASP A 138 -1.23 18.93 1.89
C ASP A 138 -2.11 18.11 0.96
N GLU A 139 -1.59 17.66 -0.18
CA GLU A 139 -2.37 16.90 -1.19
C GLU A 139 -3.00 15.63 -0.61
N PRO A 140 -2.25 14.69 0.04
CA PRO A 140 -2.88 13.50 0.62
C PRO A 140 -3.94 13.81 1.67
N ARG A 141 -3.74 14.88 2.46
CA ARG A 141 -4.68 15.27 3.52
C ARG A 141 -5.94 15.90 2.95
N GLN A 142 -5.79 16.75 1.94
CA GLN A 142 -6.91 17.42 1.29
C GLN A 142 -7.81 16.40 0.59
N ASP A 143 -7.23 15.49 -0.17
CA ASP A 143 -8.00 14.44 -0.84
C ASP A 143 -8.72 13.52 0.15
N LEU A 144 -8.11 13.20 1.30
CA LEU A 144 -8.79 12.44 2.36
C LEU A 144 -9.99 13.20 2.96
N ARG A 145 -9.89 14.52 3.11
CA ARG A 145 -11.04 15.35 3.55
C ARG A 145 -12.15 15.39 2.51
N GLU A 146 -11.81 15.43 1.23
CA GLU A 146 -12.78 15.36 0.14
C GLU A 146 -13.52 14.02 0.13
N LEU A 147 -12.83 12.93 0.51
CA LEU A 147 -13.43 11.63 0.78
C LEU A 147 -14.12 11.51 2.15
N LYS A 148 -14.11 12.56 2.98
CA LYS A 148 -14.66 12.60 4.35
C LYS A 148 -14.04 11.57 5.30
N LEU A 149 -12.76 11.29 5.12
CA LEU A 149 -11.97 10.37 5.96
C LEU A 149 -11.11 11.11 7.00
N LEU A 150 -11.11 12.44 7.01
CA LEU A 150 -10.38 13.32 7.93
C LEU A 150 -11.14 14.63 8.20
#